data_AF-F9QBA7-F1
#
_entry.id   AF-F9QBA7-F1
#
_cell.length_a   1.000
_cell.length_b   1.000
_cell.length_c   1.000
_cell.angle_alpha   90.00
_cell.angle_beta   90.00
_cell.angle_gamma   90.00
#
_symmetry.space_group_name_H-M   'P 1'
#
loop_
_entity.id
_entity.type
_entity.pdbx_description
1 polymer ?
#
loop_
_entity_poly.entity_id
_entity_poly.type
_entity_poly.pdbx_seq_one_letter_code
_entity_poly.pdbx_strand_id
1 'polypeptide(L)'
;MGDKLTGQGNVEAIHILANGKSYYAIQAANGRYYNKQGETLGKGFARFPLQRQARISSPFNPNRRHPVTGRVRPHKGVDFAVSPGTPVIVPADGVIEKIAYQAGGAGRYVVVRHGREYQTVYMHLSRALVRAGQEVKKGERIALTGNTGISTGPHLHYEFHINGRPVNPLTVKLPGTSSGMATAERKQFLVRAKEAERVLAQ
;
A
#
# COMPACT_ATOMS: atom_id res chain seq x y z
N MET A 1 -20.71 26.22 -28.07
CA MET A 1 -20.01 24.94 -27.81
C MET A 1 -20.37 24.52 -26.38
N GLY A 2 -20.90 23.32 -26.13
CA GLY A 2 -21.07 22.89 -24.73
C GLY A 2 -21.62 21.49 -24.46
N ASP A 3 -22.68 21.05 -25.12
CA ASP A 3 -23.44 19.84 -24.67
C ASP A 3 -22.91 18.50 -25.21
N LYS A 4 -21.59 18.34 -25.31
CA LYS A 4 -21.01 17.01 -25.53
C LYS A 4 -20.57 16.43 -24.19
N LEU A 5 -21.33 15.44 -23.70
CA LEU A 5 -20.94 14.60 -22.58
C LEU A 5 -19.55 14.01 -22.88
N THR A 6 -18.57 14.33 -22.04
CA THR A 6 -17.17 13.93 -22.20
C THR A 6 -16.93 12.46 -21.84
N GLY A 7 -17.95 11.77 -21.34
CA GLY A 7 -17.84 10.41 -20.79
C GLY A 7 -17.04 10.32 -19.48
N GLN A 8 -16.59 11.46 -18.93
CA GLN A 8 -15.87 11.52 -17.67
C GLN A 8 -16.83 11.86 -16.53
N GLY A 9 -16.85 11.01 -15.50
CA GLY A 9 -17.64 11.21 -14.29
C GLY A 9 -16.82 10.90 -13.04
N ASN A 10 -17.13 11.61 -11.96
CA ASN A 10 -16.57 11.34 -10.64
C ASN A 10 -17.58 10.52 -9.83
N VAL A 11 -17.12 9.41 -9.25
CA VAL A 11 -18.00 8.57 -8.44
C VAL A 11 -18.11 9.17 -7.03
N GLU A 12 -19.21 9.83 -6.73
CA GLU A 12 -19.34 10.50 -5.43
C GLU A 12 -19.62 9.53 -4.29
N ALA A 13 -20.42 8.51 -4.56
CA ALA A 13 -20.74 7.46 -3.62
C ALA A 13 -21.11 6.15 -4.34
N ILE A 14 -20.85 5.03 -3.66
CA ILE A 14 -21.23 3.68 -4.08
C ILE A 14 -21.93 3.01 -2.90
N HIS A 15 -23.03 2.31 -3.17
CA HIS A 15 -23.66 1.37 -2.25
C HIS A 15 -23.66 -0.03 -2.87
N ILE A 16 -23.14 -1.02 -2.14
CA ILE A 16 -23.14 -2.42 -2.53
C ILE A 16 -23.89 -3.22 -1.46
N LEU A 17 -24.86 -4.02 -1.88
CA LEU A 17 -25.47 -5.05 -1.06
C LEU A 17 -24.78 -6.39 -1.35
N ALA A 18 -24.13 -6.99 -0.35
CA ALA A 18 -23.53 -8.30 -0.47
C ALA A 18 -23.82 -9.13 0.77
N ASN A 19 -24.33 -10.35 0.60
CA ASN A 19 -24.67 -11.28 1.68
C ASN A 19 -25.59 -10.64 2.76
N GLY A 20 -26.58 -9.84 2.34
CA GLY A 20 -27.49 -9.14 3.23
C GLY A 20 -26.87 -7.96 4.00
N LYS A 21 -25.63 -7.56 3.67
CA LYS A 21 -24.94 -6.43 4.29
C LYS A 21 -24.72 -5.28 3.31
N SER A 22 -25.02 -4.06 3.76
CA SER A 22 -24.76 -2.82 3.03
C SER A 22 -23.35 -2.31 3.25
N TYR A 23 -22.65 -2.03 2.15
CA TYR A 23 -21.33 -1.42 2.11
C TYR A 23 -21.41 -0.09 1.38
N TYR A 24 -20.93 0.97 2.01
CA TYR A 24 -20.89 2.31 1.43
C TYR A 24 -19.44 2.73 1.18
N ALA A 25 -19.18 3.32 0.03
CA ALA A 25 -17.95 4.03 -0.28
C ALA A 25 -18.31 5.45 -0.71
N ILE A 26 -18.03 6.44 0.14
CA ILE A 26 -18.39 7.85 -0.09
C ILE A 26 -17.10 8.66 -0.20
N GLN A 27 -16.97 9.44 -1.25
CA GLN A 27 -15.80 10.27 -1.47
C GLN A 27 -15.85 11.52 -0.57
N ALA A 28 -14.79 11.74 0.21
CA ALA A 28 -14.59 12.97 0.99
C ALA A 28 -13.99 14.09 0.12
N ALA A 29 -13.98 15.32 0.64
CA ALA A 29 -13.41 16.49 -0.05
C ALA A 29 -11.92 16.32 -0.41
N ASN A 30 -11.19 15.48 0.33
CA ASN A 30 -9.80 15.12 0.04
C ASN A 30 -9.64 14.13 -1.14
N GLY A 31 -10.74 13.72 -1.79
CA GLY A 31 -10.77 12.81 -2.93
C GLY A 31 -10.74 11.31 -2.57
N ARG A 32 -10.56 10.95 -1.28
CA ARG A 32 -10.49 9.57 -0.80
C ARG A 32 -11.87 9.05 -0.39
N TYR A 33 -12.05 7.74 -0.43
CA TYR A 33 -13.32 7.10 -0.08
C TYR A 33 -13.29 6.54 1.35
N TYR A 34 -14.43 6.71 2.03
CA TYR A 34 -14.67 6.27 3.40
C TYR A 34 -16.04 5.58 3.49
N ASN A 35 -16.26 4.79 4.53
CA ASN A 35 -17.59 4.29 4.85
C ASN A 35 -18.45 5.42 5.44
N LYS A 36 -19.73 5.14 5.68
CA LYS A 36 -20.68 6.13 6.20
C LYS A 36 -20.33 6.68 7.59
N GLN A 37 -19.42 6.04 8.32
CA GLN A 37 -18.91 6.47 9.63
C GLN A 37 -17.65 7.36 9.55
N GLY A 38 -17.12 7.57 8.34
CA GLY A 38 -15.87 8.30 8.09
C GLY A 38 -14.62 7.46 8.36
N GLU A 39 -14.75 6.14 8.27
CA GLU A 39 -13.64 5.20 8.40
C GLU A 39 -13.17 4.77 7.02
N THR A 40 -11.87 4.51 6.89
CA THR A 40 -11.28 4.09 5.61
C THR A 40 -11.79 2.71 5.18
N LEU A 41 -11.99 2.52 3.87
CA LEU A 41 -12.46 1.27 3.31
C LEU A 41 -11.36 0.19 3.33
N GLY A 42 -11.66 -0.99 3.88
CA GLY A 42 -10.76 -2.15 3.89
C GLY A 42 -10.16 -2.48 5.26
N LYS A 43 -9.61 -3.70 5.42
CA LYS A 43 -9.04 -4.24 6.68
C LYS A 43 -7.73 -3.58 7.15
N GLY A 44 -7.39 -2.43 6.58
CA GLY A 44 -6.19 -1.66 6.86
C GLY A 44 -4.87 -2.35 6.54
N PHE A 45 -3.81 -1.56 6.40
CA PHE A 45 -2.47 -2.09 6.19
C PHE A 45 -1.86 -2.56 7.50
N ALA A 46 -1.26 -3.76 7.49
CA ALA A 46 -0.24 -4.10 8.47
C ALA A 46 0.98 -3.21 8.25
N ARG A 47 1.62 -2.79 9.34
CA ARG A 47 2.81 -1.94 9.28
C ARG A 47 4.02 -2.67 8.71
N PHE A 48 4.12 -3.98 8.98
CA PHE A 48 5.28 -4.80 8.66
C PHE A 48 4.93 -5.90 7.65
N PRO A 49 5.83 -6.18 6.68
CA PRO A 49 5.64 -7.22 5.68
C PRO A 49 6.14 -8.61 6.13
N LEU A 50 6.26 -8.84 7.43
CA LEU A 50 6.83 -10.06 8.02
C LEU A 50 5.90 -10.59 9.11
N GLN A 51 5.83 -11.92 9.27
CA GLN A 51 5.00 -12.55 10.32
C GLN A 51 5.50 -12.24 11.73
N ARG A 52 6.81 -12.02 11.89
CA ARG A 52 7.46 -11.60 13.13
C ARG A 52 8.25 -10.34 12.86
N GLN A 53 8.29 -9.46 13.85
CA GLN A 53 9.00 -8.20 13.74
C GLN A 53 10.50 -8.46 13.72
N ALA A 54 11.17 -7.92 12.71
CA ALA A 54 12.60 -8.06 12.52
C ALA A 54 13.31 -6.74 12.84
N ARG A 55 14.61 -6.84 13.16
CA ARG A 55 15.44 -5.66 13.38
C ARG A 55 15.58 -4.88 12.07
N ILE A 56 15.37 -3.57 12.14
CA ILE A 56 15.63 -2.65 11.03
C ILE A 56 17.15 -2.44 10.95
N SER A 57 17.77 -2.84 9.84
CA SER A 57 19.19 -2.61 9.58
C SER A 57 19.44 -1.27 8.90
N SER A 58 18.49 -0.80 8.08
CA SER A 58 18.58 0.53 7.44
C SER A 58 17.19 1.17 7.32
N PRO A 59 16.99 2.38 7.85
CA PRO A 59 15.71 3.09 7.74
C PRO A 59 15.57 3.81 6.39
N PHE A 60 14.33 4.18 6.04
CA PHE A 60 14.05 5.09 4.92
C PHE A 60 14.77 6.41 5.13
N ASN A 61 15.53 6.85 4.13
CA ASN A 61 16.29 8.09 4.21
C ASN A 61 16.46 8.71 2.81
N PRO A 62 15.68 9.74 2.45
CA PRO A 62 15.78 10.39 1.15
C PRO A 62 17.12 11.14 0.98
N ASN A 63 17.78 11.49 2.09
CA ASN A 63 18.99 12.30 2.13
C ASN A 63 20.24 11.49 2.51
N ARG A 64 20.22 10.16 2.36
CA ARG A 64 21.36 9.30 2.72
C ARG A 64 22.59 9.67 1.88
N ARG A 65 23.61 10.22 2.53
CA ARG A 65 24.88 10.59 1.90
C ARG A 65 25.86 9.42 1.92
N HIS A 66 26.52 9.17 0.80
CA HIS A 66 27.61 8.22 0.75
C HIS A 66 28.83 8.81 1.48
N PRO A 67 29.42 8.10 2.47
CA PRO A 67 30.46 8.67 3.33
C PRO A 67 31.71 9.07 2.56
N VAL A 68 32.08 8.30 1.52
CA VAL A 68 33.26 8.58 0.70
C VAL A 68 33.01 9.62 -0.40
N THR A 69 31.94 9.49 -1.19
CA THR A 69 31.73 10.33 -2.38
C THR A 69 30.88 11.58 -2.11
N GLY A 70 30.30 11.76 -0.91
CA GLY A 70 29.43 12.88 -0.53
C GLY A 70 28.07 12.96 -1.24
N ARG A 71 27.90 12.20 -2.33
CA ARG A 71 26.67 12.11 -3.14
C ARG A 71 25.51 11.56 -2.32
N VAL A 72 24.32 12.14 -2.51
CA VAL A 72 23.07 11.63 -1.94
C VAL A 72 22.64 10.42 -2.76
N ARG A 73 22.51 9.26 -2.10
CA ARG A 73 21.94 8.04 -2.64
C ARG A 73 20.75 7.65 -1.78
N PRO A 74 19.54 8.14 -2.11
CA PRO A 74 18.33 7.94 -1.32
C PRO A 74 18.09 6.46 -1.02
N HIS A 75 17.70 6.16 0.22
CA HIS A 75 17.17 4.87 0.60
C HIS A 75 15.64 4.95 0.59
N LYS A 76 15.03 4.37 -0.44
CA LYS A 76 13.59 4.50 -0.78
C LYS A 76 12.69 3.50 -0.05
N GLY A 77 13.27 2.67 0.81
CA GLY A 77 12.59 1.66 1.59
C GLY A 77 13.19 1.51 2.99
N VAL A 78 12.84 0.40 3.63
CA VAL A 78 13.39 -0.03 4.91
C VAL A 78 13.96 -1.42 4.74
N ASP A 79 15.17 -1.62 5.28
CA ASP A 79 15.84 -2.90 5.27
C ASP A 79 15.59 -3.60 6.61
N PHE A 80 15.06 -4.81 6.53
CA PHE A 80 14.88 -5.72 7.67
C PHE A 80 15.94 -6.81 7.61
N ALA A 81 16.79 -6.90 8.62
CA ALA A 81 17.77 -7.98 8.72
C ALA A 81 17.05 -9.28 9.08
N VAL A 82 17.04 -10.23 8.15
CA VAL A 82 16.34 -11.52 8.27
C VAL A 82 17.10 -12.61 7.52
N SER A 83 17.05 -13.84 8.02
CA SER A 83 17.68 -14.97 7.37
C SER A 83 17.02 -15.26 6.02
N PRO A 84 17.76 -15.80 5.02
CA PRO A 84 17.16 -16.29 3.78
C PRO A 84 16.05 -17.30 4.06
N GLY A 85 15.01 -17.30 3.22
CA GLY A 85 13.86 -18.20 3.40
C GLY A 85 12.79 -17.69 4.36
N THR A 86 12.98 -16.53 5.00
CA THR A 86 11.95 -15.94 5.88
C THR A 86 10.71 -15.60 5.03
N PRO A 87 9.49 -16.01 5.45
CA PRO A 87 8.27 -15.69 4.71
C PRO A 87 7.95 -14.20 4.71
N VAL A 88 7.70 -13.67 3.52
CA VAL A 88 7.22 -12.30 3.28
C VAL A 88 5.70 -12.32 3.11
N ILE A 89 5.00 -11.46 3.84
CA ILE A 89 3.53 -11.35 3.78
C ILE A 89 3.07 -10.02 3.18
N VAL A 90 1.85 -10.03 2.63
CA VAL A 90 1.23 -8.82 2.09
C VAL A 90 0.55 -8.02 3.21
N PRO A 91 0.80 -6.71 3.36
CA PRO A 91 0.25 -5.92 4.45
C PRO A 91 -1.24 -5.58 4.28
N ALA A 92 -1.78 -5.63 3.07
CA ALA A 92 -3.18 -5.41 2.77
C ALA A 92 -3.61 -6.23 1.55
N ASP A 93 -4.91 -6.40 1.34
CA ASP A 93 -5.43 -7.02 0.11
C ASP A 93 -4.89 -6.30 -1.14
N GLY A 94 -4.68 -7.03 -2.22
CA GLY A 94 -4.13 -6.45 -3.44
C GLY A 94 -4.02 -7.46 -4.58
N VAL A 95 -3.35 -7.02 -5.63
CA VAL A 95 -3.05 -7.84 -6.82
C VAL A 95 -1.54 -7.78 -7.06
N ILE A 96 -0.93 -8.93 -7.36
CA ILE A 96 0.47 -8.99 -7.77
C ILE A 96 0.60 -8.28 -9.11
N GLU A 97 1.18 -7.09 -9.11
CA GLU A 97 1.35 -6.29 -10.31
C GLU A 97 2.51 -6.81 -11.16
N LYS A 98 3.63 -7.13 -10.51
CA LYS A 98 4.85 -7.54 -11.20
C LYS A 98 5.71 -8.46 -10.35
N ILE A 99 6.33 -9.42 -11.02
CA ILE A 99 7.45 -10.20 -10.48
C ILE A 99 8.58 -10.11 -11.51
N ALA A 100 9.77 -9.71 -11.09
CA ALA A 100 10.89 -9.54 -12.00
C ALA A 100 12.23 -9.74 -11.30
N TYR A 101 13.29 -9.75 -12.11
CA TYR A 101 14.67 -9.89 -11.64
C TYR A 101 15.54 -8.75 -12.20
N GLN A 102 16.37 -8.15 -11.35
CA GLN A 102 17.34 -7.12 -11.70
C GLN A 102 18.68 -7.40 -11.03
N ALA A 103 19.64 -7.97 -11.77
CA ALA A 103 20.96 -8.36 -11.26
C ALA A 103 21.71 -7.17 -10.62
N GLY A 104 21.77 -6.03 -11.31
CA GLY A 104 22.45 -4.81 -10.83
C GLY A 104 21.65 -3.96 -9.86
N GLY A 105 20.71 -4.53 -9.10
CA GLY A 105 19.86 -3.76 -8.19
C GLY A 105 19.00 -4.64 -7.30
N ALA A 106 17.69 -4.59 -7.51
CA ALA A 106 16.67 -5.21 -6.64
C ALA A 106 16.77 -6.74 -6.50
N GLY A 107 17.58 -7.42 -7.32
CA GLY A 107 17.56 -8.88 -7.38
C GLY A 107 16.19 -9.36 -7.84
N ARG A 108 15.70 -10.45 -7.26
CA ARG A 108 14.29 -10.84 -7.45
C ARG A 108 13.40 -9.96 -6.60
N TYR A 109 12.36 -9.41 -7.21
CA TYR A 109 11.41 -8.56 -6.50
C TYR A 109 9.97 -8.82 -6.92
N VAL A 110 9.05 -8.48 -6.01
CA VAL A 110 7.61 -8.52 -6.20
C VAL A 110 7.06 -7.11 -5.97
N VAL A 111 6.13 -6.68 -6.82
CA VAL A 111 5.33 -5.46 -6.65
C VAL A 111 3.87 -5.86 -6.46
N VAL A 112 3.25 -5.36 -5.40
CA VAL A 112 1.84 -5.58 -5.12
C VAL A 112 1.11 -4.25 -5.17
N ARG A 113 0.03 -4.19 -5.95
CA ARG A 113 -0.85 -3.04 -6.06
C ARG A 113 -2.05 -3.21 -5.14
N HIS A 114 -2.31 -2.20 -4.32
CA HIS A 114 -3.43 -2.16 -3.38
C HIS A 114 -4.39 -1.05 -3.79
N GLY A 115 -5.39 -1.40 -4.60
CA GLY A 115 -6.31 -0.44 -5.18
C GLY A 115 -5.64 0.48 -6.21
N ARG A 116 -5.96 1.77 -6.17
CA ARG A 116 -5.50 2.77 -7.15
C ARG A 116 -4.25 3.53 -6.73
N GLU A 117 -4.07 3.74 -5.42
CA GLU A 117 -3.10 4.71 -4.90
C GLU A 117 -1.84 4.08 -4.31
N TYR A 118 -1.91 2.83 -3.84
CA TYR A 118 -0.87 2.24 -3.00
C TYR A 118 -0.18 1.09 -3.71
N GLN A 119 1.13 1.03 -3.57
CA GLN A 119 1.94 -0.12 -3.99
C GLN A 119 2.92 -0.48 -2.88
N THR A 120 3.26 -1.76 -2.79
CA THR A 120 4.36 -2.25 -1.96
C THR A 120 5.35 -3.03 -2.80
N VAL A 121 6.64 -2.87 -2.49
CA VAL A 121 7.73 -3.49 -3.23
C VAL A 121 8.60 -4.29 -2.27
N TYR A 122 8.96 -5.50 -2.68
CA TYR A 122 9.73 -6.46 -1.89
C TYR A 122 10.92 -6.92 -2.71
N MET A 123 12.14 -6.62 -2.28
CA MET A 123 13.36 -6.90 -3.05
C MET A 123 14.29 -7.90 -2.36
N HIS A 124 15.36 -8.28 -3.06
CA HIS A 124 16.40 -9.22 -2.63
C HIS A 124 15.87 -10.62 -2.33
N LEU A 125 14.75 -11.00 -2.93
CA LEU A 125 14.05 -12.25 -2.65
C LEU A 125 14.82 -13.48 -3.18
N SER A 126 14.71 -14.61 -2.48
CA SER A 126 15.20 -15.90 -2.98
C SER A 126 14.19 -16.56 -3.91
N ARG A 127 12.89 -16.36 -3.67
CA ARG A 127 11.81 -16.98 -4.45
C ARG A 127 10.51 -16.19 -4.31
N ALA A 128 9.72 -16.11 -5.39
CA ALA A 128 8.32 -15.72 -5.34
C ALA A 128 7.43 -16.97 -5.23
N LEU A 129 6.37 -16.89 -4.45
CA LEU A 129 5.39 -17.97 -4.21
C LEU A 129 4.05 -17.73 -4.95
N VAL A 130 3.99 -16.64 -5.71
CA VAL A 130 2.81 -16.15 -6.43
C VAL A 130 3.17 -15.82 -7.87
N ARG A 131 2.17 -15.46 -8.67
CA ARG A 131 2.32 -15.04 -10.07
C ARG A 131 1.72 -13.66 -10.32
N ALA A 132 2.17 -12.97 -11.38
CA ALA A 132 1.57 -11.70 -11.80
C ALA A 132 0.07 -11.88 -12.11
N GLY A 133 -0.74 -10.88 -11.75
CA GLY A 133 -2.20 -10.90 -11.85
C GLY A 133 -2.92 -11.64 -10.72
N GLN A 134 -2.21 -12.35 -9.84
CA GLN A 134 -2.84 -13.06 -8.72
C GLN A 134 -3.40 -12.08 -7.68
N GLU A 135 -4.66 -12.29 -7.27
CA GLU A 135 -5.22 -11.64 -6.08
C GLU A 135 -4.62 -12.23 -4.81
N VAL A 136 -4.29 -11.37 -3.86
CA VAL A 136 -3.72 -11.75 -2.56
C VAL A 136 -4.46 -11.07 -1.43
N LYS A 137 -4.60 -11.76 -0.31
CA LYS A 137 -5.23 -11.22 0.89
C LYS A 137 -4.18 -10.77 1.91
N LYS A 138 -4.55 -9.83 2.77
CA LYS A 138 -3.73 -9.40 3.90
C LYS A 138 -3.23 -10.60 4.71
N GLY A 139 -1.92 -10.63 4.96
CA GLY A 139 -1.24 -11.69 5.70
C GLY A 139 -0.83 -12.90 4.85
N GLU A 140 -1.25 -12.96 3.59
CA GLU A 140 -0.86 -14.03 2.67
C GLU A 140 0.64 -13.97 2.37
N ARG A 141 1.26 -15.16 2.31
CA ARG A 141 2.69 -15.31 2.00
C ARG A 141 2.91 -15.25 0.50
N ILE A 142 3.74 -14.31 0.05
CA ILE A 142 3.97 -14.06 -1.38
C ILE A 142 5.37 -14.38 -1.85
N ALA A 143 6.33 -14.44 -0.94
CA ALA A 143 7.73 -14.64 -1.29
C ALA A 143 8.54 -15.13 -0.09
N LEU A 144 9.77 -15.53 -0.38
CA LEU A 144 10.80 -15.85 0.60
C LEU A 144 11.97 -14.87 0.44
N THR A 145 12.47 -14.36 1.57
CA THR A 145 13.64 -13.48 1.59
C THR A 145 14.90 -14.19 1.09
N GLY A 146 15.90 -13.42 0.69
CA GLY A 146 17.15 -13.96 0.17
C GLY A 146 18.29 -12.97 0.29
N ASN A 147 19.16 -13.00 -0.71
CA ASN A 147 20.30 -12.10 -0.85
C ASN A 147 20.61 -11.85 -2.33
N THR A 148 19.58 -11.75 -3.18
CA THR A 148 19.77 -11.60 -4.64
C THR A 148 19.97 -10.15 -5.04
N GLY A 149 20.63 -9.92 -6.18
CA GLY A 149 20.93 -8.57 -6.67
C GLY A 149 22.08 -7.92 -5.93
N ILE A 150 22.07 -6.59 -5.83
CA ILE A 150 23.07 -5.83 -5.06
C ILE A 150 22.60 -5.77 -3.60
N SER A 151 23.21 -6.59 -2.77
CA SER A 151 22.93 -6.67 -1.33
C SER A 151 24.22 -6.99 -0.57
N THR A 152 24.44 -6.34 0.57
CA THR A 152 25.62 -6.56 1.42
C THR A 152 25.49 -7.80 2.32
N GLY A 153 24.26 -8.30 2.51
CA GLY A 153 23.97 -9.48 3.31
C GLY A 153 22.46 -9.76 3.35
N PRO A 154 22.03 -10.95 3.81
CA PRO A 154 20.62 -11.33 3.79
C PRO A 154 19.70 -10.33 4.51
N HIS A 155 18.74 -9.78 3.76
CA HIS A 155 17.73 -8.86 4.28
C HIS A 155 16.51 -8.81 3.35
N LEU A 156 15.44 -8.20 3.83
CA LEU A 156 14.32 -7.75 3.01
C LEU A 156 14.39 -6.24 2.86
N HIS A 157 14.49 -5.75 1.64
CA HIS A 157 14.24 -4.34 1.33
C HIS A 157 12.76 -4.16 0.97
N TYR A 158 12.08 -3.32 1.75
CA TYR A 158 10.65 -3.07 1.66
C TYR A 158 10.35 -1.60 1.37
N GLU A 159 9.65 -1.34 0.27
CA GLU A 159 9.17 0.01 -0.07
C GLU A 159 7.65 0.08 0.01
N PHE A 160 7.15 1.25 0.40
CA PHE A 160 5.73 1.60 0.35
C PHE A 160 5.57 2.85 -0.49
N HIS A 161 4.71 2.81 -1.49
CA HIS A 161 4.49 3.91 -2.42
C HIS A 161 3.07 4.43 -2.32
N ILE A 162 2.92 5.76 -2.39
CA ILE A 162 1.63 6.45 -2.55
C ILE A 162 1.71 7.24 -3.85
N ASN A 163 0.79 6.97 -4.77
CA ASN A 163 0.74 7.59 -6.10
C ASN A 163 2.11 7.52 -6.81
N GLY A 164 2.76 6.35 -6.77
CA GLY A 164 4.06 6.08 -7.37
C GLY A 164 5.27 6.71 -6.65
N ARG A 165 5.07 7.40 -5.51
CA ARG A 165 6.16 8.01 -4.73
C ARG A 165 6.52 7.16 -3.51
N PRO A 166 7.79 6.77 -3.33
CA PRO A 166 8.24 6.09 -2.11
C PRO A 166 8.08 6.98 -0.88
N VAL A 167 7.51 6.40 0.19
CA VAL A 167 7.33 7.03 1.49
C VAL A 167 7.86 6.13 2.58
N ASN A 168 8.16 6.69 3.75
CA ASN A 168 8.63 5.89 4.88
C ASN A 168 7.51 4.96 5.39
N PRO A 169 7.60 3.62 5.21
CA PRO A 169 6.55 2.70 5.63
C PRO A 169 6.32 2.68 7.14
N LEU A 170 7.33 3.07 7.94
CA LEU A 170 7.26 3.03 9.40
C LEU A 170 6.48 4.21 9.98
N THR A 171 6.46 5.36 9.31
CA THR A 171 5.88 6.60 9.82
C THR A 171 4.68 7.12 9.03
N VAL A 172 4.49 6.66 7.79
CA VAL A 172 3.35 7.08 6.98
C VAL A 172 2.02 6.74 7.65
N LYS A 173 1.01 7.60 7.48
CA LYS A 173 -0.36 7.28 7.93
C LYS A 173 -0.93 6.19 7.03
N LEU A 174 -1.11 5.00 7.57
CA LEU A 174 -1.63 3.85 6.84
C LEU A 174 -3.16 3.90 6.73
N PRO A 175 -3.74 3.52 5.57
CA PRO A 175 -5.19 3.34 5.45
C PRO A 175 -5.67 2.17 6.33
N GLY A 176 -6.89 2.28 6.88
CA GLY A 176 -7.64 1.23 7.56
C GLY A 176 -7.11 0.76 8.93
N THR A 177 -6.00 1.32 9.44
CA THR A 177 -5.67 1.22 10.86
C THR A 177 -6.47 2.27 11.62
N SER A 178 -7.79 2.05 11.76
CA SER A 178 -8.69 2.88 12.59
C SER A 178 -8.39 4.39 12.52
N SER A 179 -8.06 4.89 11.33
CA SER A 179 -7.87 6.31 11.07
C SER A 179 -9.20 6.82 10.59
N GLY A 180 -10.10 7.05 11.55
CA GLY A 180 -11.24 7.92 11.32
C GLY A 180 -10.71 9.25 10.77
N MET A 181 -11.49 9.89 9.91
CA MET A 181 -11.20 11.25 9.45
C MET A 181 -10.86 12.18 10.62
N ALA A 182 -9.94 13.13 10.40
CA ALA A 182 -9.61 14.15 11.38
C ALA A 182 -10.90 14.87 11.83
N THR A 183 -11.05 15.19 13.12
CA THR A 183 -12.34 15.60 13.71
C THR A 183 -13.06 16.73 12.96
N ALA A 184 -12.31 17.72 12.46
CA ALA A 184 -12.85 18.84 11.69
C ALA A 184 -13.39 18.38 10.31
N GLU A 185 -12.61 17.59 9.59
CA GLU A 185 -12.99 17.02 8.29
C GLU A 185 -14.18 16.05 8.46
N ARG A 186 -14.17 15.26 9.53
CA ARG A 186 -15.19 14.25 9.83
C ARG A 186 -16.59 14.87 9.97
N LYS A 187 -16.72 16.05 10.58
CA LYS A 187 -18.02 16.74 10.70
C LYS A 187 -18.62 17.03 9.33
N GLN A 188 -17.82 17.59 8.41
CA GLN A 188 -18.28 17.91 7.05
C GLN A 188 -18.60 16.63 6.27
N PHE A 189 -17.77 15.60 6.42
CA PHE A 189 -18.01 14.33 5.76
C PHE A 189 -19.28 13.62 6.23
N LEU A 190 -19.60 13.64 7.52
CA LEU A 190 -20.81 12.98 8.02
C LEU A 190 -22.10 13.59 7.45
N VAL A 191 -22.10 14.90 7.14
CA VAL A 191 -23.21 15.55 6.42
C VAL A 191 -23.32 14.98 5.01
N ARG A 192 -22.21 14.94 4.26
CA ARG A 192 -22.16 14.36 2.91
C ARG A 192 -22.53 12.87 2.90
N ALA A 193 -22.11 12.12 3.91
CA ALA A 193 -22.40 10.69 4.04
C ALA A 193 -23.89 10.43 4.26
N LYS A 194 -24.55 11.26 5.07
CA LYS A 194 -26.00 11.18 5.30
C LYS A 194 -26.81 11.51 4.05
N GLU A 195 -26.36 12.50 3.29
CA GLU A 195 -26.95 12.84 2.00
C GLU A 195 -26.79 11.72 0.97
N ALA A 196 -25.57 11.16 0.86
CA ALA A 196 -25.30 10.02 -0.01
C ALA A 196 -26.12 8.77 0.36
N GLU A 197 -26.29 8.48 1.66
CA GLU A 197 -27.14 7.37 2.12
C GLU A 197 -28.61 7.59 1.74
N ARG A 198 -29.11 8.82 1.81
CA ARG A 198 -30.48 9.15 1.39
C ARG A 198 -30.68 8.98 -0.12
N VAL A 199 -29.70 9.40 -0.93
CA VAL A 199 -29.77 9.30 -2.39
C VAL A 199 -29.67 7.85 -2.87
N LEU A 200 -28.79 7.05 -2.26
CA LEU A 200 -28.56 5.65 -2.64
C LEU A 200 -29.61 4.67 -2.09
N ALA A 201 -30.47 5.11 -1.16
CA ALA A 201 -31.56 4.31 -0.61
C ALA A 201 -32.89 4.46 -1.38
N GLN A 202 -32.93 5.30 -2.43
CA GLN A 202 -34.05 5.44 -3.37
C GLN A 202 -33.88 4.47 -4.53
#